data_AF-A0A7X4GXY4-F1
#
_entry.id   AF-A0A7X4GXY4-F1
#
_cell.length_a   1.000
_cell.length_b   1.000
_cell.length_c   1.000
_cell.angle_alpha   90.00
_cell.angle_beta   90.00
_cell.angle_gamma   90.00
#
_symmetry.space_group_name_H-M   'P 1'
#
loop_
_entity.id
_entity.type
_entity.pdbx_description
1 polymer ?
#
loop_
_entity_poly.entity_id
_entity_poly.type
_entity_poly.pdbx_seq_one_letter_code
_entity_poly.pdbx_strand_id
1 'polypeptide(L)'
;MKTNTLMITAGLFSMISAAAFAQTPVAQVQHDNAQIRQDTKQIHQDTREIKHDNAVIAVKKDEVAAGKQQLHAEKQESKALAHAEHQELKQGNLAGAAQLDQARRNEQVAIKQQKQDIRHDQKVIAHHAVDKHATQVARQEDKVDRRLDTAKRDHDANKL
;
A
#
# COMPACT_ATOMS: atom_id res chain seq x y z
N MET A 1 38.45 39.51 -46.59
CA MET A 1 38.44 40.98 -46.42
C MET A 1 38.04 41.30 -44.99
N LYS A 2 38.91 42.07 -44.31
CA LYS A 2 38.69 43.07 -43.25
C LYS A 2 37.72 42.78 -42.09
N THR A 3 38.33 42.60 -40.92
CA THR A 3 37.81 42.96 -39.59
C THR A 3 37.50 44.46 -39.49
N ASN A 4 36.53 44.86 -38.67
CA ASN A 4 36.59 46.09 -37.86
C ASN A 4 35.50 46.12 -36.77
N THR A 5 35.99 46.21 -35.53
CA THR A 5 35.28 46.57 -34.30
C THR A 5 35.00 48.08 -34.28
N LEU A 6 33.86 48.51 -33.75
CA LEU A 6 33.79 49.79 -33.02
C LEU A 6 32.67 49.75 -31.96
N MET A 7 33.08 49.96 -30.70
CA MET A 7 32.23 50.28 -29.55
C MET A 7 31.67 51.71 -29.66
N ILE A 8 30.61 52.04 -28.91
CA ILE A 8 30.53 53.12 -27.89
C ILE A 8 29.08 53.61 -27.60
N THR A 9 28.68 53.41 -26.33
CA THR A 9 27.86 54.26 -25.42
C THR A 9 26.32 54.39 -25.48
N ALA A 10 25.76 54.22 -24.27
CA ALA A 10 24.86 55.10 -23.52
C ALA A 10 23.35 54.81 -23.47
N GLY A 11 22.88 54.61 -22.23
CA GLY A 11 21.52 54.86 -21.75
C GLY A 11 20.54 53.72 -21.97
N LEU A 12 19.66 53.30 -21.06
CA LEU A 12 19.22 53.84 -19.79
C LEU A 12 18.59 52.68 -19.01
N PHE A 13 18.97 52.57 -17.74
CA PHE A 13 18.21 51.91 -16.69
C PHE A 13 16.78 52.47 -16.65
N SER A 14 15.74 51.66 -16.88
CA SER A 14 14.33 51.92 -16.48
C SER A 14 13.43 50.86 -17.11
N MET A 15 12.53 50.13 -16.45
CA MET A 15 12.11 50.01 -15.06
C MET A 15 11.64 48.56 -14.92
N ILE A 16 12.28 47.77 -14.06
CA ILE A 16 11.67 46.54 -13.55
C ILE A 16 10.53 47.02 -12.67
N SER A 17 9.32 47.09 -13.22
CA SER A 17 8.11 47.30 -12.44
C SER A 17 7.83 46.02 -11.66
N ALA A 18 8.57 45.82 -10.58
CA ALA A 18 8.22 44.88 -9.53
C ALA A 18 6.96 45.42 -8.82
N ALA A 19 5.79 45.12 -9.39
CA ALA A 19 4.54 45.22 -8.67
C ALA A 19 4.55 44.13 -7.59
N ALA A 20 5.10 44.45 -6.42
CA ALA A 20 4.92 43.67 -5.21
C ALA A 20 3.45 43.83 -4.80
N PHE A 21 2.59 42.92 -5.26
CA PHE A 21 1.23 42.82 -4.73
C PHE A 21 1.32 42.36 -3.27
N ALA A 22 1.21 43.33 -2.36
CA ALA A 22 1.02 43.06 -0.94
C ALA A 22 -0.31 42.31 -0.76
N GLN A 23 -0.25 41.01 -0.45
CA GLN A 23 -1.40 40.29 0.08
C GLN A 23 -1.85 40.99 1.36
N THR A 24 -3.09 41.47 1.41
CA THR A 24 -3.65 41.99 2.66
C THR A 24 -3.78 40.83 3.66
N PRO A 25 -3.55 41.05 4.97
CA PRO A 25 -3.62 39.99 5.98
C PRO A 25 -4.92 39.17 5.95
N VAL A 26 -6.03 39.82 5.57
CA VAL A 26 -7.34 39.18 5.40
C VAL A 26 -7.36 38.21 4.21
N ALA A 27 -6.73 38.55 3.09
CA ALA A 27 -6.63 37.67 1.92
C ALA A 27 -5.75 36.44 2.22
N GLN A 28 -4.67 36.60 2.99
CA GLN A 28 -3.83 35.48 3.42
C GLN A 28 -4.61 34.51 4.31
N VAL A 29 -5.33 35.02 5.33
CA VAL A 29 -6.15 34.17 6.22
C VAL A 29 -7.25 33.43 5.45
N GLN A 30 -7.85 34.05 4.43
CA GLN A 30 -8.83 33.38 3.57
C GLN A 30 -8.20 32.24 2.76
N HIS A 31 -7.01 32.45 2.22
CA HIS A 31 -6.26 31.42 1.50
C HIS A 31 -5.87 30.24 2.40
N ASP A 32 -5.29 30.52 3.57
CA ASP A 32 -4.92 29.50 4.56
C ASP A 32 -6.14 28.68 5.01
N ASN A 33 -7.28 29.34 5.25
CA ASN A 33 -8.52 28.64 5.59
C ASN A 33 -9.05 27.74 4.46
N ALA A 34 -8.89 28.14 3.20
CA ALA A 34 -9.25 27.30 2.06
C ALA A 34 -8.35 26.07 1.98
N GLN A 35 -7.04 26.25 2.18
CA GLN A 35 -6.06 25.16 2.21
C GLN A 35 -6.33 24.17 3.37
N ILE A 36 -6.58 24.66 4.59
CA ILE A 36 -6.93 23.82 5.74
C ILE A 36 -8.17 22.95 5.46
N ARG A 37 -9.18 23.51 4.77
CA ARG A 37 -10.39 22.75 4.39
C ARG A 37 -10.07 21.66 3.37
N GLN A 38 -9.17 21.92 2.42
CA GLN A 38 -8.72 20.92 1.45
C GLN A 38 -7.93 19.81 2.15
N ASP A 39 -6.97 20.15 2.99
CA ASP A 39 -6.16 19.20 3.76
C ASP A 39 -7.04 18.32 4.66
N THR A 40 -8.04 18.92 5.31
CA THR A 40 -9.01 18.18 6.14
C THR A 40 -9.77 17.15 5.32
N LYS A 41 -10.20 17.51 4.10
CA LYS A 41 -10.86 16.56 3.18
C LYS A 41 -9.92 15.43 2.78
N GLN A 42 -8.66 15.73 2.44
CA GLN A 42 -7.67 14.73 2.09
C GLN A 42 -7.42 13.76 3.24
N ILE A 43 -7.17 14.27 4.45
CA ILE A 43 -6.96 13.45 5.66
C ILE A 43 -8.15 12.51 5.90
N HIS A 44 -9.38 12.99 5.68
CA HIS A 44 -10.57 12.15 5.80
C HIS A 44 -10.63 11.05 4.74
N GLN A 45 -10.21 11.32 3.51
CA GLN A 45 -10.12 10.33 2.43
C GLN A 45 -9.06 9.27 2.77
N ASP A 46 -7.83 9.67 3.10
CA ASP A 46 -6.74 8.76 3.47
C ASP A 46 -7.13 7.88 4.67
N THR A 47 -7.82 8.48 5.65
CA THR A 47 -8.30 7.74 6.83
C THR A 47 -9.35 6.70 6.45
N ARG A 48 -10.20 6.97 5.46
CA ARG A 48 -11.17 5.98 4.96
C ARG A 48 -10.48 4.87 4.20
N GLU A 49 -9.49 5.18 3.37
CA GLU A 49 -8.68 4.21 2.64
C GLU A 49 -7.95 3.26 3.59
N ILE A 50 -7.20 3.81 4.57
CA ILE A 50 -6.51 3.00 5.58
C ILE A 50 -7.47 2.10 6.36
N LYS A 51 -8.68 2.59 6.68
CA LYS A 51 -9.72 1.78 7.34
C LYS A 51 -10.22 0.65 6.45
N HIS A 52 -10.43 0.94 5.17
CA HIS A 52 -10.82 -0.06 4.18
C HIS A 52 -9.75 -1.15 4.07
N ASP A 53 -8.48 -0.79 3.89
CA ASP A 53 -7.39 -1.77 3.81
C ASP A 53 -7.25 -2.61 5.07
N ASN A 54 -7.41 -1.99 6.24
CA ASN A 54 -7.41 -2.74 7.50
C ASN A 54 -8.56 -3.75 7.58
N ALA A 55 -9.76 -3.40 7.09
CA ALA A 55 -10.88 -4.31 7.05
C ALA A 55 -10.63 -5.49 6.10
N VAL A 56 -10.11 -5.22 4.89
CA VAL A 56 -9.75 -6.27 3.93
C VAL A 56 -8.67 -7.19 4.49
N ILE A 57 -7.61 -6.62 5.08
CA ILE A 57 -6.54 -7.39 5.73
C ILE A 57 -7.08 -8.27 6.86
N ALA A 58 -8.01 -7.76 7.67
CA ALA A 58 -8.60 -8.53 8.76
C ALA A 58 -9.38 -9.74 8.22
N VAL A 59 -10.29 -9.52 7.27
CA VAL A 59 -11.06 -10.60 6.64
C VAL A 59 -10.14 -11.65 6.02
N LYS A 60 -9.15 -11.22 5.23
CA LYS A 60 -8.22 -12.14 4.57
C LYS A 60 -7.34 -12.90 5.56
N LYS A 61 -6.99 -12.32 6.71
CA LYS A 61 -6.26 -13.02 7.77
C LYS A 61 -7.11 -14.14 8.37
N ASP A 62 -8.39 -13.89 8.60
CA ASP A 62 -9.32 -14.89 9.12
C ASP A 62 -9.52 -16.02 8.11
N GLU A 63 -9.69 -15.70 6.82
CA GLU A 63 -9.75 -16.67 5.73
C GLU A 63 -8.48 -17.54 5.65
N VAL A 64 -7.29 -16.93 5.76
CA VAL A 64 -6.02 -17.66 5.81
C VAL A 64 -5.95 -18.56 7.05
N ALA A 65 -6.44 -18.11 8.21
CA ALA A 65 -6.45 -18.91 9.42
C ALA A 65 -7.38 -20.12 9.29
N ALA A 66 -8.60 -19.91 8.79
CA ALA A 66 -9.57 -20.97 8.52
C ALA A 66 -9.03 -21.96 7.49
N GLY A 67 -8.48 -21.47 6.37
CA GLY A 67 -7.88 -22.31 5.34
C GLY A 67 -6.71 -23.14 5.87
N LYS A 68 -5.88 -22.59 6.78
CA LYS A 68 -4.81 -23.36 7.43
C LYS A 68 -5.32 -24.47 8.35
N GLN A 69 -6.42 -24.23 9.06
CA GLN A 69 -7.05 -25.24 9.91
C GLN A 69 -7.62 -26.39 9.06
N GLN A 70 -8.35 -26.06 8.00
CA GLN A 70 -8.86 -27.05 7.04
C GLN A 70 -7.72 -27.84 6.40
N LEU A 71 -6.67 -27.15 5.93
CA LEU A 71 -5.48 -27.79 5.36
C LEU A 71 -4.79 -28.74 6.34
N HIS A 72 -4.83 -28.44 7.63
CA HIS A 72 -4.31 -29.35 8.64
C HIS A 72 -5.18 -30.62 8.75
N ALA A 73 -6.51 -30.48 8.77
CA ALA A 73 -7.43 -31.61 8.80
C ALA A 73 -7.28 -32.52 7.57
N GLU A 74 -7.32 -31.96 6.36
CA GLU A 74 -7.14 -32.67 5.08
C GLU A 74 -5.81 -33.45 5.04
N LYS A 75 -4.73 -32.87 5.58
CA LYS A 75 -3.45 -33.58 5.69
C LYS A 75 -3.49 -34.77 6.64
N GLN A 76 -4.27 -34.70 7.73
CA GLN A 76 -4.42 -35.84 8.63
C GLN A 76 -5.26 -36.94 7.98
N GLU A 77 -6.31 -36.57 7.24
CA GLU A 77 -7.11 -37.51 6.46
C GLU A 77 -6.28 -38.21 5.38
N SER A 78 -5.47 -37.46 4.63
CA SER A 78 -4.54 -38.02 3.64
C SER A 78 -3.54 -39.01 4.25
N LYS A 79 -3.06 -38.74 5.49
CA LYS A 79 -2.21 -39.67 6.23
C LYS A 79 -2.97 -40.92 6.68
N ALA A 80 -4.20 -40.77 7.16
CA ALA A 80 -5.05 -41.89 7.54
C ALA A 80 -5.31 -42.81 6.34
N LEU A 81 -5.58 -42.25 5.17
CA LEU A 81 -5.70 -42.99 3.91
C LEU A 81 -4.41 -43.73 3.56
N ALA A 82 -3.25 -43.09 3.68
CA ALA A 82 -1.96 -43.74 3.43
C ALA A 82 -1.70 -44.91 4.41
N HIS A 83 -2.09 -44.77 5.68
CA HIS A 83 -1.97 -45.86 6.65
C HIS A 83 -2.92 -47.01 6.34
N ALA A 84 -4.17 -46.72 5.96
CA ALA A 84 -5.13 -47.74 5.53
C ALA A 84 -4.66 -48.46 4.26
N GLU A 85 -4.17 -47.72 3.27
CA GLU A 85 -3.58 -48.26 2.03
C GLU A 85 -2.46 -49.24 2.35
N HIS A 86 -1.55 -48.87 3.26
CA HIS A 86 -0.47 -49.74 3.70
C HIS A 86 -0.96 -51.02 4.39
N GLN A 87 -2.05 -50.95 5.16
CA GLN A 87 -2.65 -52.13 5.80
C GLN A 87 -3.27 -53.08 4.77
N GLU A 88 -4.00 -52.57 3.78
CA GLU A 88 -4.55 -53.36 2.68
C GLU A 88 -3.44 -54.07 1.89
N LEU A 89 -2.35 -53.35 1.58
CA LEU A 89 -1.17 -53.92 0.93
C LEU A 89 -0.55 -55.05 1.76
N LYS A 90 -0.45 -54.88 3.09
CA LYS A 90 0.06 -55.91 4.00
C LYS A 90 -0.82 -57.16 4.05
N GLN A 91 -2.12 -56.99 3.88
CA GLN A 91 -3.09 -58.09 3.79
C GLN A 91 -3.15 -58.75 2.41
N GLY A 92 -2.42 -58.20 1.41
CA GLY A 92 -2.42 -58.69 0.04
C GLY A 92 -3.64 -58.25 -0.78
N ASN A 93 -4.48 -57.35 -0.25
CA ASN A 93 -5.64 -56.82 -0.95
C ASN A 93 -5.26 -55.64 -1.85
N LEU A 94 -4.81 -55.95 -3.06
CA LEU A 94 -4.38 -54.94 -4.03
C LEU A 94 -5.53 -54.05 -4.54
N ALA A 95 -6.75 -54.59 -4.62
CA ALA A 95 -7.91 -53.83 -5.08
C ALA A 95 -8.33 -52.76 -4.06
N GLY A 96 -8.37 -53.12 -2.78
CA GLY A 96 -8.62 -52.16 -1.69
C GLY A 96 -7.55 -51.08 -1.61
N ALA A 97 -6.27 -51.47 -1.71
CA ALA A 97 -5.15 -50.53 -1.74
C ALA A 97 -5.24 -49.54 -2.92
N ALA A 98 -5.59 -50.01 -4.12
CA ALA A 98 -5.72 -49.15 -5.30
C ALA A 98 -6.86 -48.11 -5.15
N GLN A 99 -7.98 -48.49 -4.52
CA GLN A 99 -9.07 -47.55 -4.22
C GLN A 99 -8.61 -46.46 -3.23
N LEU A 100 -7.86 -46.85 -2.19
CA LEU A 100 -7.32 -45.90 -1.21
C LEU A 100 -6.24 -44.99 -1.81
N ASP A 101 -5.38 -45.50 -2.69
CA ASP A 101 -4.41 -44.66 -3.43
C ASP A 101 -5.13 -43.61 -4.28
N GLN A 102 -6.19 -44.00 -4.99
CA GLN A 102 -6.98 -43.06 -5.78
C GLN A 102 -7.65 -42.01 -4.90
N ALA A 103 -8.25 -42.39 -3.78
CA ALA A 103 -8.84 -41.46 -2.81
C ALA A 103 -7.78 -40.49 -2.27
N ARG A 104 -6.59 -41.00 -1.91
CA ARG A 104 -5.46 -40.20 -1.42
C ARG A 104 -4.95 -39.22 -2.47
N ARG A 105 -4.91 -39.60 -3.75
CA ARG A 105 -4.53 -38.69 -4.85
C ARG A 105 -5.54 -37.57 -5.03
N ASN A 106 -6.83 -37.88 -4.96
CA ASN A 106 -7.88 -36.87 -5.03
C ASN A 106 -7.73 -35.87 -3.88
N GLU A 107 -7.47 -36.35 -2.66
CA GLU A 107 -7.20 -35.52 -1.49
C GLU A 107 -5.98 -34.62 -1.68
N GLN A 108 -4.90 -35.15 -2.27
CA GLN A 108 -3.70 -34.37 -2.56
C GLN A 108 -3.94 -33.23 -3.56
N VAL A 109 -4.86 -33.41 -4.52
CA VAL A 109 -5.27 -32.35 -5.44
C VAL A 109 -6.02 -31.24 -4.69
N ALA A 110 -6.95 -31.59 -3.81
CA ALA A 110 -7.66 -30.64 -2.96
C ALA A 110 -6.70 -29.84 -2.06
N ILE A 111 -5.80 -30.52 -1.36
CA ILE A 111 -4.72 -29.93 -0.55
C ILE A 111 -3.86 -28.96 -1.38
N LYS A 112 -3.57 -29.30 -2.64
CA LYS A 112 -2.77 -28.44 -3.53
C LYS A 112 -3.56 -27.18 -3.92
N GLN A 113 -4.85 -27.30 -4.16
CA GLN A 113 -5.72 -26.17 -4.48
C GLN A 113 -5.84 -25.23 -3.28
N GLN A 114 -6.16 -25.75 -2.10
CA GLN A 114 -6.30 -24.94 -0.89
C GLN A 114 -5.00 -24.22 -0.51
N LYS A 115 -3.82 -24.84 -0.75
CA LYS A 115 -2.53 -24.15 -0.62
C LYS A 115 -2.37 -22.98 -1.59
N GLN A 116 -2.91 -23.06 -2.79
CA GLN A 116 -2.90 -21.95 -3.75
C GLN A 116 -3.80 -20.83 -3.26
N ASP A 117 -4.99 -21.15 -2.77
CA ASP A 117 -5.97 -20.17 -2.28
C ASP A 117 -5.41 -19.41 -1.06
N ILE A 118 -4.85 -20.13 -0.08
CA ILE A 118 -4.16 -19.50 1.07
C ILE A 118 -3.04 -18.56 0.62
N ARG A 119 -2.24 -18.98 -0.39
CA ARG A 119 -1.16 -18.11 -0.93
C ARG A 119 -1.71 -16.89 -1.65
N HIS A 120 -2.85 -17.03 -2.34
CA HIS A 120 -3.51 -15.91 -2.98
C HIS A 120 -3.97 -14.89 -1.93
N ASP A 121 -4.65 -15.33 -0.89
CA ASP A 121 -5.10 -14.43 0.18
C ASP A 121 -3.94 -13.77 0.92
N GLN A 122 -2.83 -14.50 1.14
CA GLN A 122 -1.60 -13.92 1.67
C GLN A 122 -1.03 -12.81 0.78
N LYS A 123 -1.09 -12.96 -0.55
CA LYS A 123 -0.66 -11.91 -1.49
C LYS A 123 -1.60 -10.70 -1.43
N VAL A 124 -2.91 -10.93 -1.34
CA VAL A 124 -3.89 -9.85 -1.18
C VAL A 124 -3.60 -9.05 0.10
N ILE A 125 -3.36 -9.73 1.23
CA ILE A 125 -2.94 -9.08 2.47
C ILE A 125 -1.67 -8.25 2.27
N ALA A 126 -0.67 -8.80 1.60
CA ALA A 126 0.59 -8.11 1.36
C ALA A 126 0.40 -6.84 0.51
N HIS A 127 -0.41 -6.92 -0.53
CA HIS A 127 -0.72 -5.77 -1.39
C HIS A 127 -1.40 -4.65 -0.59
N HIS A 128 -2.49 -4.95 0.12
CA HIS A 128 -3.18 -3.95 0.95
C HIS A 128 -2.30 -3.43 2.09
N ALA A 129 -1.36 -4.23 2.61
CA ALA A 129 -0.41 -3.75 3.60
C ALA A 129 0.57 -2.73 3.02
N VAL A 130 1.00 -2.93 1.77
CA VAL A 130 1.85 -1.99 1.03
C VAL A 130 1.09 -0.71 0.70
N ASP A 131 -0.12 -0.82 0.15
CA ASP A 131 -0.94 0.36 -0.19
C ASP A 131 -1.19 1.23 1.05
N LYS A 132 -1.64 0.61 2.13
CA LYS A 132 -1.81 1.29 3.42
C LYS A 132 -0.53 1.97 3.90
N HIS A 133 0.62 1.32 3.76
CA HIS A 133 1.90 1.90 4.16
C HIS A 133 2.25 3.10 3.27
N ALA A 134 2.02 3.01 1.96
CA ALA A 134 2.23 4.12 1.04
C ALA A 134 1.37 5.33 1.43
N THR A 135 0.07 5.13 1.71
CA THR A 135 -0.82 6.20 2.19
C THR A 135 -0.32 6.81 3.51
N GLN A 136 0.21 6.00 4.43
CA GLN A 136 0.79 6.49 5.69
C GLN A 136 2.05 7.31 5.50
N VAL A 137 2.94 6.88 4.59
CA VAL A 137 4.17 7.61 4.24
C VAL A 137 3.83 8.95 3.61
N ALA A 138 2.97 8.97 2.58
CA ALA A 138 2.54 10.20 1.92
C ALA A 138 1.98 11.22 2.91
N ARG A 139 1.12 10.77 3.83
CA ARG A 139 0.58 11.61 4.91
C ARG A 139 1.66 12.16 5.85
N GLN A 140 2.70 11.37 6.11
CA GLN A 140 3.79 11.77 6.99
C GLN A 140 4.72 12.77 6.29
N GLU A 141 4.98 12.60 5.00
CA GLU A 141 5.72 13.54 4.16
C GLU A 141 5.01 14.89 4.11
N ASP A 142 3.71 14.91 3.79
CA ASP A 142 2.88 16.12 3.81
C ASP A 142 2.94 16.84 5.17
N LYS A 143 2.99 16.07 6.28
CA LYS A 143 3.10 16.63 7.62
C LYS A 143 4.46 17.27 7.88
N VAL A 144 5.53 16.70 7.35
CA VAL A 144 6.88 17.26 7.45
C VAL A 144 6.97 18.54 6.62
N ASP A 145 6.47 18.54 5.40
CA ASP A 145 6.48 19.71 4.52
C ASP A 145 5.71 20.89 5.13
N ARG A 146 4.53 20.64 5.70
CA ARG A 146 3.79 21.67 6.44
C ARG A 146 4.55 22.23 7.64
N ARG A 147 5.29 21.38 8.37
CA ARG A 147 6.11 21.83 9.51
C ARG A 147 7.27 22.70 9.05
N LEU A 148 7.93 22.33 7.96
CA LEU A 148 9.01 23.11 7.37
C LEU A 148 8.51 24.46 6.86
N ASP A 149 7.35 24.50 6.20
CA ASP A 149 6.73 25.73 5.76
C ASP A 149 6.37 26.65 6.95
N THR A 150 5.73 26.08 7.98
CA THR A 150 5.39 26.83 9.20
C THR A 150 6.65 27.41 9.86
N ALA A 151 7.71 26.62 10.00
CA ALA A 151 8.96 27.09 10.59
C ALA A 151 9.63 28.21 9.78
N LYS A 152 9.54 28.17 8.44
CA LYS A 152 10.03 29.26 7.58
C LYS A 152 9.22 30.53 7.77
N ARG A 153 7.88 30.42 7.79
CA ARG A 153 6.98 31.56 8.01
C ARG A 153 7.24 32.22 9.37
N ASP A 154 7.36 31.42 10.43
CA ASP A 154 7.64 31.94 11.79
C ASP A 154 9.01 32.62 11.86
N HIS A 155 10.03 32.05 11.22
CA HIS A 155 11.36 32.63 11.15
C HIS A 155 11.39 33.96 10.38
N ASP A 156 10.66 34.06 9.26
CA ASP A 156 10.60 35.27 8.47
C ASP A 156 9.76 36.36 9.16
N ALA A 157 8.70 35.99 9.88
CA ALA A 157 7.93 36.89 10.73
C ALA A 157 8.76 37.47 11.88
N ASN A 158 9.66 36.69 12.47
CA ASN A 158 10.57 37.15 13.53
C ASN A 158 11.71 38.07 13.03
N LYS A 159 11.86 38.24 11.72
CA LYS A 159 12.87 39.13 11.11
C LYS A 159 12.33 40.52 10.73
N LEU A 160 11.02 40.74 10.89
CA LEU A 160 10.34 42.02 10.71
C LEU A 160 10.23 42.77 12.06
#